data_AF-A0A9N9JU49-F1
#
_entry.id   AF-A0A9N9JU49-F1
#
_cell.length_a   1.000
_cell.length_b   1.000
_cell.length_c   1.000
_cell.angle_alpha   90.00
_cell.angle_beta   90.00
_cell.angle_gamma   90.00
#
_symmetry.space_group_name_H-M   'P 1'
#
loop_
_entity.id
_entity.type
_entity.pdbx_description
1 polymer ?
#
loop_
_entity_poly.entity_id
_entity_poly.type
_entity_poly.pdbx_seq_one_letter_code
_entity_poly.pdbx_strand_id
1 'polypeptide(L)'
;LATAFSDYVQKDEGVRCLDHKAWATVLVTSFLKALLWEKRREWMNIYNRAESWLSENVTDSEVEERLYNYSNKFVIQRFKVTQWIDENQQISLGVLFDIRIVRRFISYQHESGCFELTPQLAEALGFSSVDEAKKHIESHFSSSPKTAQLDANIWTSDWLCQQVKDKEVRDELLESARIFVVKRFEVEKDAIEEDESFKDSLEAKDRYHDRGVGDEEPHDFMIPSDEVVGIIRIGVKSAKDLKKSDFWFTFSNPDPYVRIMNAAGTEIVRTRVNHGTVNPKWDEIHF
;
A
#
# COMPACT_ATOMS: atom_id res chain seq x y z
N LEU A 1 16.42 19.19 22.53
CA LEU A 1 15.90 18.03 21.76
C LEU A 1 16.86 17.69 20.61
N ALA A 2 17.20 18.66 19.75
CA ALA A 2 18.11 18.48 18.62
C ALA A 2 19.49 17.93 18.99
N THR A 3 20.17 18.45 20.02
CA THR A 3 21.48 17.94 20.46
C THR A 3 21.41 16.47 20.90
N ALA A 4 20.40 16.11 21.71
CA ALA A 4 20.21 14.74 22.16
C ALA A 4 19.85 13.79 21.01
N PHE A 5 19.12 14.26 19.99
CA PHE A 5 18.85 13.48 18.79
C PHE A 5 20.09 13.33 17.91
N SER A 6 20.90 14.39 17.77
CA SER A 6 22.19 14.34 17.07
C SER A 6 23.12 13.28 17.68
N ASP A 7 23.21 13.22 19.01
CA ASP A 7 23.99 12.20 19.71
C ASP A 7 23.41 10.79 19.50
N TYR A 8 22.09 10.69 19.36
CA TYR A 8 21.39 9.43 19.11
C TYR A 8 21.70 8.84 17.73
N VAL A 9 21.80 9.70 16.70
CA VAL A 9 22.08 9.29 15.31
C VAL A 9 23.56 9.40 14.92
N GLN A 10 24.45 9.63 15.88
CA GLN A 10 25.88 9.94 15.63
C GLN A 10 26.64 8.91 14.78
N LYS A 11 26.15 7.67 14.69
CA LYS A 11 26.77 6.58 13.91
C LYS A 11 26.27 6.50 12.46
N ASP A 12 25.21 7.21 12.12
CA ASP A 12 24.62 7.22 10.77
C ASP A 12 24.92 8.55 10.09
N GLU A 13 25.96 8.58 9.25
CA GLU A 13 26.39 9.79 8.57
C GLU A 13 25.34 10.32 7.58
N GLY A 14 24.57 9.42 6.94
CA GLY A 14 23.51 9.81 6.00
C GLY A 14 22.43 10.63 6.70
N VAL A 15 21.96 10.16 7.85
CA VAL A 15 20.97 10.89 8.66
C VAL A 15 21.57 12.14 9.29
N ARG A 16 22.85 12.09 9.69
CA ARG A 16 23.58 13.20 10.32
C ARG A 16 23.76 14.40 9.37
N CYS A 17 23.89 14.14 8.07
CA CYS A 17 24.09 15.17 7.05
C CYS A 17 22.79 15.88 6.62
N LEU A 18 21.63 15.45 7.08
CA LEU A 18 20.35 16.08 6.75
C LEU A 18 20.17 17.46 7.40
N ASP A 19 19.39 18.31 6.75
CA ASP A 19 19.01 19.62 7.29
C ASP A 19 18.28 19.47 8.64
N HIS A 20 18.62 20.31 9.62
CA HIS A 20 17.96 20.33 10.93
C HIS A 20 16.44 20.53 10.85
N LYS A 21 15.92 21.12 9.76
CA LYS A 21 14.48 21.18 9.45
C LYS A 21 13.90 19.78 9.24
N ALA A 22 14.59 18.89 8.52
CA ALA A 22 14.15 17.51 8.35
C ALA A 22 14.09 16.79 9.71
N TRP A 23 15.11 16.97 10.55
CA TRP A 23 15.11 16.44 11.92
C TRP A 23 13.95 16.99 12.75
N ALA A 24 13.74 18.30 12.74
CA ALA A 24 12.67 18.93 13.49
C ALA A 24 11.30 18.42 13.03
N THR A 25 11.07 18.37 11.72
CA THR A 25 9.83 17.89 11.13
C THR A 25 9.54 16.46 11.54
N VAL A 26 10.52 15.54 11.42
CA VAL A 26 10.31 14.14 11.77
C VAL A 26 10.11 13.93 13.28
N LEU A 27 10.83 14.67 14.12
CA LEU A 27 10.70 14.58 15.58
C LEU A 27 9.33 15.06 16.03
N VAL A 28 8.82 16.13 15.43
CA VAL A 28 7.47 16.64 15.69
C VAL A 28 6.42 15.64 15.23
N THR A 29 6.53 15.07 14.03
CA THR A 29 5.54 14.08 13.56
C THR A 29 5.57 12.79 14.37
N SER A 30 6.75 12.31 14.78
CA SER A 30 6.91 11.18 15.72
C SER A 30 6.28 11.49 17.08
N PHE A 31 6.49 12.69 17.63
CA PHE A 31 5.87 13.14 18.87
C PHE A 31 4.34 13.13 18.78
N LEU A 32 3.78 13.68 17.69
CA LEU A 32 2.33 13.70 17.46
C LEU A 32 1.74 12.28 17.41
N LYS A 33 2.40 11.37 16.67
CA LYS A 33 1.98 9.96 16.55
C LYS A 33 2.08 9.20 17.86
N ALA A 34 3.15 9.43 18.64
CA ALA A 34 3.40 8.70 19.88
C ALA A 34 2.56 9.19 21.07
N LEU A 35 2.39 10.51 21.22
CA LEU A 35 1.83 11.10 22.45
C LEU A 35 0.48 11.78 22.25
N LEU A 36 0.16 12.24 21.05
CA LEU A 36 -1.07 12.97 20.75
C LEU A 36 -2.00 12.22 19.79
N TRP A 37 -1.91 10.88 19.78
CA TRP A 37 -2.69 10.03 18.87
C TRP A 37 -4.20 10.24 18.99
N GLU A 38 -4.75 10.39 20.20
CA GLU A 38 -6.18 10.65 20.41
C GLU A 38 -6.65 11.96 19.73
N LYS A 39 -5.75 12.90 19.52
CA LYS A 39 -6.01 14.19 18.86
C LYS A 39 -5.57 14.20 17.40
N ARG A 40 -5.41 13.03 16.78
CA ARG A 40 -4.99 12.87 15.37
C ARG A 40 -5.74 13.78 14.40
N ARG A 41 -7.04 13.99 14.61
CA ARG A 41 -7.85 14.87 13.75
C ARG A 41 -7.33 16.30 13.67
N GLU A 42 -6.70 16.81 14.73
CA GLU A 42 -6.16 18.17 14.79
C GLU A 42 -4.88 18.32 13.97
N TRP A 43 -4.03 17.28 13.96
CA TRP A 43 -2.70 17.36 13.39
C TRP A 43 -2.52 16.58 12.08
N MET A 44 -3.47 15.74 11.67
CA MET A 44 -3.34 14.87 10.48
C MET A 44 -3.00 15.65 9.20
N ASN A 45 -3.63 16.81 8.99
CA ASN A 45 -3.37 17.64 7.82
C ASN A 45 -1.99 18.31 7.87
N ILE A 46 -1.47 18.58 9.08
CA ILE A 46 -0.11 19.09 9.26
C ILE A 46 0.89 17.96 9.01
N TYR A 47 0.60 16.77 9.52
CA TYR A 47 1.37 15.56 9.28
C TYR A 47 1.48 15.23 7.79
N ASN A 48 0.38 15.18 7.04
CA ASN A 48 0.43 14.86 5.61
C ASN A 48 1.29 15.85 4.80
N ARG A 49 1.25 17.14 5.17
CA ARG A 49 2.12 18.16 4.56
C ARG A 49 3.58 17.98 4.95
N ALA A 50 3.84 17.64 6.22
CA ALA A 50 5.18 17.34 6.70
C ALA A 50 5.78 16.10 6.00
N GLU A 51 4.99 15.06 5.74
CA GLU A 51 5.42 13.87 5.00
C GLU A 51 5.73 14.22 3.54
N SER A 52 4.84 14.96 2.87
CA SER A 52 5.07 15.39 1.48
C SER A 52 6.35 16.21 1.37
N TRP A 53 6.54 17.16 2.29
CA TRP A 53 7.74 17.97 2.35
C TRP A 53 9.00 17.12 2.64
N LEU A 54 8.93 16.16 3.56
CA LEU A 54 10.08 15.29 3.86
C LEU A 54 10.48 14.46 2.64
N SER A 55 9.54 13.86 1.93
CA SER A 55 9.83 13.08 0.72
C SER A 55 10.36 13.93 -0.44
N GLU A 56 10.00 15.22 -0.50
CA GLU A 56 10.56 16.17 -1.47
C GLU A 56 11.98 16.64 -1.10
N ASN A 57 12.31 16.71 0.19
CA ASN A 57 13.55 17.32 0.69
C ASN A 57 14.61 16.30 1.13
N VAL A 58 14.23 15.06 1.36
CA VAL A 58 15.13 13.94 1.64
C VAL A 58 15.10 13.03 0.42
N THR A 59 16.01 13.29 -0.52
CA THR A 59 16.03 12.62 -1.83
C THR A 59 16.37 11.14 -1.76
N ASP A 60 17.15 10.74 -0.75
CA ASP A 60 17.52 9.35 -0.51
C ASP A 60 16.48 8.70 0.40
N SER A 61 15.68 7.81 -0.19
CA SER A 61 14.58 7.11 0.47
C SER A 61 15.06 6.19 1.59
N GLU A 62 16.26 5.63 1.52
CA GLU A 62 16.84 4.82 2.59
C GLU A 62 17.24 5.69 3.78
N VAL A 63 17.85 6.84 3.50
CA VAL A 63 18.17 7.84 4.53
C VAL A 63 16.89 8.39 5.18
N GLU A 64 15.84 8.64 4.39
CA GLU A 64 14.53 9.06 4.89
C GLU A 64 13.94 8.01 5.83
N GLU A 65 13.96 6.73 5.46
CA GLU A 65 13.48 5.62 6.29
C GLU A 65 14.24 5.54 7.62
N ARG A 66 15.58 5.57 7.57
CA ARG A 66 16.41 5.54 8.79
C ARG A 66 16.14 6.74 9.68
N LEU A 67 15.97 7.94 9.11
CA LEU A 67 15.60 9.15 9.85
C LEU A 67 14.32 8.94 10.65
N TYR A 68 13.27 8.40 10.03
CA TYR A 68 12.02 8.12 10.73
C TYR A 68 12.15 7.04 11.80
N ASN A 69 12.90 5.97 11.51
CA ASN A 69 13.12 4.88 12.46
C ASN A 69 13.86 5.36 13.70
N TYR A 70 14.90 6.17 13.53
CA TYR A 70 15.59 6.80 14.66
C TYR A 70 14.68 7.77 15.41
N SER A 71 13.92 8.61 14.71
CA SER A 71 13.02 9.58 15.32
C SER A 71 11.93 8.91 16.17
N ASN A 72 11.26 7.89 15.63
CA ASN A 72 10.22 7.14 16.32
C ASN A 72 10.81 6.46 17.58
N LYS A 73 11.93 5.74 17.44
CA LYS A 73 12.60 5.08 18.58
C LYS A 73 13.04 6.09 19.64
N PHE A 74 13.64 7.21 19.22
CA PHE A 74 14.08 8.27 20.12
C PHE A 74 12.92 8.85 20.91
N VAL A 75 11.80 9.20 20.26
CA VAL A 75 10.60 9.74 20.93
C VAL A 75 10.03 8.73 21.92
N ILE A 76 9.83 7.48 21.50
CA ILE A 76 9.29 6.41 22.37
C ILE A 76 10.15 6.24 23.62
N GLN A 77 11.47 6.15 23.46
CA GLN A 77 12.43 5.99 24.57
C GLN A 77 12.48 7.23 25.46
N ARG A 78 12.53 8.42 24.86
CA ARG A 78 12.70 9.69 25.58
C ARG A 78 11.51 10.06 26.44
N PHE A 79 10.31 9.70 25.99
CA PHE A 79 9.04 9.94 26.69
C PHE A 79 8.49 8.70 27.39
N LYS A 80 9.21 7.57 27.34
CA LYS A 80 8.84 6.31 28.00
C LYS A 80 7.42 5.85 27.63
N VAL A 81 7.10 5.89 26.34
CA VAL A 81 5.80 5.45 25.83
C VAL A 81 5.73 3.92 25.94
N THR A 82 4.88 3.43 26.83
CA THR A 82 4.71 1.99 27.11
C THR A 82 3.28 1.50 26.90
N GLN A 83 2.33 2.42 26.71
CA GLN A 83 0.92 2.12 26.48
C GLN A 83 0.49 2.74 25.15
N TRP A 84 -0.37 2.02 24.43
CA TRP A 84 -0.86 2.37 23.12
C TRP A 84 -2.38 2.39 23.13
N ILE A 85 -2.96 3.34 22.41
CA ILE A 85 -4.41 3.53 22.32
C ILE A 85 -5.04 2.48 21.39
N ASP A 86 -4.38 2.16 20.28
CA ASP A 86 -4.79 1.14 19.32
C ASP A 86 -3.60 0.59 18.49
N GLU A 87 -3.83 -0.48 17.74
CA GLU A 87 -2.81 -1.10 16.87
C GLU A 87 -2.36 -0.18 15.73
N ASN A 88 -3.22 0.68 15.20
CA ASN A 88 -2.87 1.62 14.14
C ASN A 88 -1.85 2.66 14.63
N GLN A 89 -1.88 3.02 15.91
CA GLN A 89 -0.86 3.86 16.52
C GLN A 89 0.51 3.19 16.42
N GLN A 90 0.58 1.90 16.77
CA GLN A 90 1.80 1.11 16.73
C GLN A 90 2.31 0.92 15.29
N ILE A 91 1.42 0.61 14.35
CA ILE A 91 1.75 0.50 12.91
C ILE A 91 2.30 1.83 12.39
N SER A 92 1.68 2.97 12.73
CA SER A 92 2.14 4.29 12.25
C SER A 92 3.54 4.69 12.74
N LEU A 93 3.99 4.08 13.83
CA LEU A 93 5.31 4.27 14.42
C LEU A 93 6.33 3.21 14.00
N GLY A 94 5.91 2.23 13.17
CA GLY A 94 6.75 1.11 12.76
C GLY A 94 7.05 0.13 13.90
N VAL A 95 6.17 0.03 14.89
CA VAL A 95 6.32 -0.88 16.05
C VAL A 95 5.85 -2.29 15.72
N LEU A 96 4.72 -2.43 15.01
CA LEU A 96 4.16 -3.73 14.60
C LEU A 96 4.57 -4.11 13.17
N PHE A 97 4.39 -3.20 12.21
CA PHE A 97 4.77 -3.36 10.81
C PHE A 97 5.21 -2.01 10.24
N ASP A 98 6.29 -1.97 9.47
CA ASP A 98 6.72 -0.73 8.83
C ASP A 98 6.05 -0.59 7.45
N ILE A 99 4.99 0.22 7.39
CA ILE A 99 4.30 0.57 6.13
C ILE A 99 5.26 1.15 5.07
N ARG A 100 6.43 1.66 5.49
CA ARG A 100 7.46 2.12 4.56
C ARG A 100 8.20 0.97 3.89
N ILE A 101 8.31 -0.20 4.50
CA ILE A 101 8.84 -1.39 3.81
C ILE A 101 7.98 -1.72 2.60
N VAL A 102 6.65 -1.62 2.73
CA VAL A 102 5.71 -1.82 1.61
C VAL A 102 5.92 -0.76 0.52
N ARG A 103 6.02 0.52 0.90
CA ARG A 103 6.30 1.61 -0.06
C ARG A 103 7.68 1.46 -0.73
N ARG A 104 8.68 0.98 0.01
CA ARG A 104 10.03 0.69 -0.48
C ARG A 104 10.01 -0.45 -1.48
N PHE A 105 9.30 -1.53 -1.18
CA PHE A 105 9.09 -2.60 -2.15
C PHE A 105 8.46 -2.06 -3.41
N ILE A 106 7.37 -1.31 -3.32
CA ILE A 106 6.72 -0.69 -4.49
C ILE A 106 7.69 0.23 -5.26
N SER A 107 8.58 0.97 -4.57
CA SER A 107 9.56 1.83 -5.24
C SER A 107 10.66 1.09 -5.99
N TYR A 108 10.92 -0.19 -5.67
CA TYR A 108 11.84 -1.04 -6.42
C TYR A 108 11.23 -1.59 -7.71
N GLN A 109 9.97 -1.26 -7.99
CA GLN A 109 9.32 -1.66 -9.23
C GLN A 109 9.87 -0.82 -10.40
N HIS A 110 10.50 -1.49 -11.35
CA HIS A 110 10.89 -0.89 -12.62
C HIS A 110 9.66 -0.55 -13.47
N GLU A 111 9.80 0.32 -14.48
CA GLU A 111 8.71 0.70 -15.41
C GLU A 111 8.05 -0.50 -16.10
N SER A 112 8.80 -1.59 -16.28
CA SER A 112 8.32 -2.87 -16.80
C SER A 112 7.46 -3.65 -15.81
N GLY A 113 7.27 -3.13 -14.60
CA GLY A 113 6.56 -3.77 -13.52
C GLY A 113 7.40 -4.76 -12.72
N CYS A 114 8.66 -5.05 -13.07
CA CYS A 114 9.49 -6.05 -12.38
C CYS A 114 10.25 -5.48 -11.17
N PHE A 115 10.60 -6.34 -10.21
CA PHE A 115 11.47 -5.97 -9.09
C PHE A 115 12.88 -6.51 -9.31
N GLU A 116 13.89 -5.67 -9.21
CA GLU A 116 15.28 -6.12 -9.19
C GLU A 116 15.62 -6.68 -7.81
N LEU A 117 16.28 -7.85 -7.76
CA LEU A 117 16.71 -8.47 -6.51
C LEU A 117 17.93 -7.75 -5.92
N THR A 118 17.67 -6.63 -5.24
CA THR A 118 18.67 -5.83 -4.53
C THR A 118 19.09 -6.48 -3.20
N PRO A 119 20.26 -6.13 -2.63
CA PRO A 119 20.66 -6.60 -1.30
C PRO A 119 19.60 -6.35 -0.21
N GLN A 120 18.93 -5.20 -0.27
CA GLN A 120 17.88 -4.78 0.65
C GLN A 120 16.60 -5.60 0.48
N LEU A 121 16.25 -5.97 -0.75
CA LEU A 121 15.13 -6.87 -1.03
C LEU A 121 15.46 -8.29 -0.56
N ALA A 122 16.69 -8.76 -0.79
CA ALA A 122 17.15 -10.06 -0.29
C ALA A 122 17.09 -10.13 1.25
N GLU A 123 17.59 -9.11 1.95
CA GLU A 123 17.50 -9.01 3.41
C GLU A 123 16.06 -9.00 3.90
N ALA A 124 15.18 -8.24 3.23
CA ALA A 124 13.78 -8.16 3.62
C ALA A 124 13.01 -9.48 3.37
N LEU A 125 13.45 -10.28 2.39
CA LEU A 125 13.00 -11.66 2.18
C LEU A 125 13.68 -12.68 3.13
N GLY A 126 14.51 -12.19 4.05
CA GLY A 126 15.17 -12.98 5.09
C GLY A 126 16.45 -13.69 4.64
N PHE A 127 17.06 -13.28 3.53
CA PHE A 127 18.34 -13.83 3.04
C PHE A 127 19.53 -12.98 3.46
N SER A 128 20.69 -13.60 3.64
CA SER A 128 21.92 -12.91 4.04
C SER A 128 22.63 -12.22 2.86
N SER A 129 22.29 -12.58 1.62
CA SER A 129 22.84 -11.97 0.40
C SER A 129 21.94 -12.18 -0.82
N VAL A 130 22.16 -11.38 -1.86
CA VAL A 130 21.50 -11.54 -3.17
C VAL A 130 21.82 -12.91 -3.78
N ASP A 131 23.06 -13.37 -3.69
CA ASP A 131 23.48 -14.66 -4.27
C ASP A 131 22.83 -15.84 -3.56
N GLU A 132 22.69 -15.77 -2.23
CA GLU A 132 21.94 -16.76 -1.45
C GLU A 132 20.46 -16.76 -1.86
N ALA A 133 19.85 -15.58 -1.94
CA ALA A 133 18.47 -15.41 -2.36
C ALA A 133 18.25 -16.02 -3.75
N LYS A 134 19.08 -15.67 -4.74
CA LYS A 134 19.04 -16.23 -6.10
C LYS A 134 19.16 -17.74 -6.10
N LYS A 135 20.17 -18.29 -5.43
CA LYS A 135 20.40 -19.74 -5.40
C LYS A 135 19.22 -20.51 -4.77
N HIS A 136 18.65 -19.97 -3.69
CA HIS A 136 17.52 -20.60 -3.01
C HIS A 136 16.25 -20.55 -3.87
N ILE A 137 16.02 -19.41 -4.52
CA ILE A 137 14.98 -19.20 -5.51
C ILE A 137 15.14 -20.19 -6.67
N GLU A 138 16.29 -20.20 -7.33
CA GLU A 138 16.58 -21.06 -8.48
C GLU A 138 16.42 -22.52 -8.12
N SER A 139 16.89 -22.95 -6.94
CA SER A 139 16.72 -24.33 -6.48
C SER A 139 15.26 -24.71 -6.26
N HIS A 140 14.42 -23.79 -5.77
CA HIS A 140 12.99 -24.05 -5.53
C HIS A 140 12.25 -24.19 -6.86
N PHE A 141 12.48 -23.27 -7.80
CA PHE A 141 11.79 -23.29 -9.09
C PHE A 141 12.35 -24.34 -10.07
N SER A 142 13.63 -24.70 -9.97
CA SER A 142 14.21 -25.79 -10.78
C SER A 142 13.61 -27.17 -10.46
N SER A 143 12.91 -27.32 -9.33
CA SER A 143 12.18 -28.54 -8.99
C SER A 143 10.89 -28.72 -9.80
N SER A 144 10.44 -27.66 -10.48
CA SER A 144 9.25 -27.64 -11.32
C SER A 144 9.64 -27.78 -12.81
N PRO A 145 9.19 -28.84 -13.52
CA PRO A 145 9.70 -29.17 -14.86
C PRO A 145 9.50 -28.08 -15.92
N LYS A 146 8.44 -27.27 -15.82
CA LYS A 146 8.11 -26.25 -16.83
C LYS A 146 8.72 -24.87 -16.54
N THR A 147 9.10 -24.59 -15.29
CA THR A 147 9.62 -23.27 -14.87
C THR A 147 11.14 -23.20 -14.78
N ALA A 148 11.83 -24.36 -14.81
CA ALA A 148 13.29 -24.45 -14.79
C ALA A 148 14.02 -23.76 -15.96
N GLN A 149 13.31 -23.35 -17.02
CA GLN A 149 13.88 -22.64 -18.18
C GLN A 149 13.76 -21.11 -18.08
N LEU A 150 13.11 -20.60 -17.03
CA LEU A 150 12.86 -19.16 -16.86
C LEU A 150 14.03 -18.50 -16.12
N ASP A 151 14.41 -17.31 -16.55
CA ASP A 151 15.41 -16.49 -15.86
C ASP A 151 14.92 -16.09 -14.45
N ALA A 152 15.84 -15.92 -13.50
CA ALA A 152 15.50 -15.61 -12.11
C ALA A 152 14.81 -14.24 -11.94
N ASN A 153 14.94 -13.33 -12.90
CA ASN A 153 14.37 -11.97 -12.82
C ASN A 153 12.93 -11.86 -13.35
N ILE A 154 12.26 -12.98 -13.65
CA ILE A 154 11.04 -13.03 -14.47
C ILE A 154 9.73 -12.62 -13.77
N TRP A 155 9.76 -12.12 -12.54
CA TRP A 155 8.58 -12.24 -11.67
C TRP A 155 7.86 -10.92 -11.40
N THR A 156 6.87 -10.57 -12.24
CA THR A 156 5.69 -9.76 -11.87
C THR A 156 4.55 -9.86 -12.90
N SER A 157 3.33 -9.59 -12.44
CA SER A 157 2.04 -10.01 -13.02
C SER A 157 1.71 -9.51 -14.43
N ASP A 158 2.26 -8.37 -14.86
CA ASP A 158 1.99 -7.84 -16.21
C ASP A 158 3.08 -8.23 -17.22
N TRP A 159 4.32 -8.34 -16.74
CA TRP A 159 5.49 -8.79 -17.50
C TRP A 159 5.46 -10.31 -17.76
N LEU A 160 4.96 -11.09 -16.79
CA LEU A 160 4.82 -12.55 -16.88
C LEU A 160 3.92 -13.00 -18.02
N CYS A 161 2.81 -12.29 -18.27
CA CYS A 161 1.91 -12.58 -19.37
C CYS A 161 2.55 -12.31 -20.74
N GLN A 162 3.48 -11.36 -20.83
CA GLN A 162 4.20 -11.03 -22.07
C GLN A 162 5.33 -12.03 -22.38
N GLN A 163 6.00 -12.55 -21.35
CA GLN A 163 7.18 -13.42 -21.48
C GLN A 163 6.82 -14.90 -21.44
N VAL A 164 5.84 -15.28 -20.63
CA VAL A 164 5.32 -16.65 -20.51
C VAL A 164 3.97 -16.72 -21.23
N LYS A 165 4.05 -16.88 -22.55
CA LYS A 165 2.87 -16.97 -23.44
C LYS A 165 2.02 -18.20 -23.16
N ASP A 166 2.66 -19.27 -22.69
CA ASP A 166 1.97 -20.52 -22.34
C ASP A 166 1.24 -20.38 -21.00
N LYS A 167 -0.08 -20.56 -21.03
CA LYS A 167 -0.94 -20.44 -19.85
C LYS A 167 -0.61 -21.49 -18.79
N GLU A 168 -0.34 -22.72 -19.16
CA GLU A 168 -0.05 -23.78 -18.19
C GLU A 168 1.28 -23.54 -17.48
N VAL A 169 2.29 -23.03 -18.20
CA VAL A 169 3.58 -22.66 -17.61
C VAL A 169 3.42 -21.49 -16.64
N ARG A 170 2.56 -20.52 -16.98
CA ARG A 170 2.25 -19.39 -16.11
C ARG A 170 1.51 -19.83 -14.84
N ASP A 171 0.53 -20.71 -14.97
CA ASP A 171 -0.25 -21.23 -13.84
C ASP A 171 0.66 -22.05 -12.87
N GLU A 172 1.55 -22.89 -13.41
CA GLU A 172 2.54 -23.65 -12.62
C GLU A 172 3.55 -22.74 -11.90
N LEU A 173 3.94 -21.64 -12.54
CA LEU A 173 4.84 -20.66 -11.96
C LEU A 173 4.19 -19.90 -10.81
N LEU A 174 2.97 -19.42 -10.99
CA LEU A 174 2.23 -18.71 -9.95
C LEU A 174 2.00 -19.59 -8.72
N GLU A 175 1.66 -20.87 -8.94
CA GLU A 175 1.48 -21.82 -7.84
C GLU A 175 2.81 -22.10 -7.12
N SER A 176 3.90 -22.27 -7.87
CA SER A 176 5.24 -22.47 -7.30
C SER A 176 5.70 -21.28 -6.45
N ALA A 177 5.38 -20.05 -6.89
CA ALA A 177 5.65 -18.81 -6.16
C ALA A 177 4.80 -18.69 -4.89
N ARG A 178 3.51 -19.02 -4.97
CA ARG A 178 2.62 -19.07 -3.80
C ARG A 178 3.13 -20.03 -2.74
N ILE A 179 3.50 -21.26 -3.14
CA ILE A 179 4.06 -22.27 -2.24
C ILE A 179 5.35 -21.77 -1.58
N PHE A 180 6.21 -21.08 -2.33
CA PHE A 180 7.44 -20.50 -1.79
C PHE A 180 7.15 -19.51 -0.66
N VAL A 181 6.24 -18.54 -0.89
CA VAL A 181 5.88 -17.52 0.10
C VAL A 181 5.27 -18.16 1.35
N VAL A 182 4.30 -19.05 1.19
CA VAL A 182 3.63 -19.71 2.31
C VAL A 182 4.62 -20.47 3.19
N LYS A 183 5.53 -21.24 2.57
CA LYS A 183 6.54 -22.01 3.30
C LYS A 183 7.59 -21.11 3.96
N ARG A 184 8.05 -20.08 3.26
CA ARG A 184 9.17 -19.24 3.70
C ARG A 184 8.79 -18.33 4.86
N PHE A 185 7.57 -17.81 4.84
CA PHE A 185 7.05 -16.88 5.84
C PHE A 185 6.11 -17.54 6.85
N GLU A 186 5.99 -18.87 6.81
CA GLU A 186 5.16 -19.66 7.74
C GLU A 186 3.73 -19.09 7.85
N VAL A 187 3.14 -18.76 6.68
CA VAL A 187 1.84 -18.09 6.62
C VAL A 187 0.78 -18.94 7.32
N GLU A 188 0.01 -18.31 8.20
CA GLU A 188 -1.02 -18.98 8.99
C GLU A 188 -2.13 -19.58 8.11
N LYS A 189 -2.71 -20.69 8.57
CA LYS A 189 -3.64 -21.50 7.78
C LYS A 189 -4.94 -20.76 7.46
N ASP A 190 -5.42 -19.94 8.39
CA ASP A 190 -6.60 -19.09 8.22
C ASP A 190 -6.40 -18.03 7.12
N ALA A 191 -5.22 -17.39 7.05
CA ALA A 191 -4.88 -16.46 5.98
C ALA A 191 -4.89 -17.14 4.58
N ILE A 192 -4.45 -18.40 4.52
CA ILE A 192 -4.51 -19.21 3.29
C ILE A 192 -5.97 -19.53 2.93
N GLU A 193 -6.78 -19.92 3.92
CA GLU A 193 -8.20 -20.23 3.73
C GLU A 193 -9.02 -19.00 3.28
N GLU A 194 -8.71 -17.81 3.80
CA GLU A 194 -9.30 -16.55 3.35
C GLU A 194 -8.94 -16.21 1.89
N ASP A 195 -7.67 -16.34 1.50
CA ASP A 195 -7.20 -16.10 0.12
C ASP A 195 -7.87 -17.05 -0.89
N GLU A 196 -8.04 -18.33 -0.54
CA GLU A 196 -8.77 -19.28 -1.38
C GLU A 196 -10.27 -18.94 -1.48
N SER A 197 -10.90 -18.54 -0.38
CA SER A 197 -12.31 -18.12 -0.40
C SER A 197 -12.57 -16.91 -1.30
N PHE A 198 -11.55 -16.04 -1.44
CA PHE A 198 -11.61 -14.89 -2.33
C PHE A 198 -11.54 -15.30 -3.81
N LYS A 199 -10.69 -16.28 -4.17
CA LYS A 199 -10.62 -16.84 -5.53
C LYS A 199 -11.93 -17.50 -5.96
N ASP A 200 -12.54 -18.28 -5.07
CA ASP A 200 -13.85 -18.91 -5.32
C ASP A 200 -14.94 -17.86 -5.63
N SER A 201 -14.86 -16.69 -5.00
CA SER A 201 -15.80 -15.59 -5.22
C SER A 201 -15.63 -14.91 -6.60
N LEU A 202 -14.43 -14.96 -7.17
CA LEU A 202 -14.12 -14.45 -8.51
C LEU A 202 -14.61 -15.42 -9.59
N GLU A 203 -14.31 -16.71 -9.45
CA GLU A 203 -14.75 -17.74 -10.40
C GLU A 203 -16.28 -17.92 -10.43
N ALA A 204 -16.97 -17.63 -9.32
CA ALA A 204 -18.42 -17.64 -9.26
C ALA A 204 -19.08 -16.53 -10.10
N LYS A 205 -18.40 -15.40 -10.34
CA LYS A 205 -18.92 -14.27 -11.13
C LYS A 205 -18.80 -14.48 -12.64
N ASP A 206 -17.72 -15.12 -13.11
CA ASP A 206 -17.53 -15.39 -14.54
C ASP A 206 -18.63 -16.30 -15.10
N ARG A 207 -19.20 -17.18 -14.27
CA ARG A 207 -20.36 -18.03 -14.63
C ARG A 207 -21.68 -17.26 -14.80
N TYR A 208 -21.79 -16.04 -14.29
CA TYR A 208 -22.98 -15.21 -14.44
C TYR A 208 -22.97 -14.36 -15.73
N HIS A 209 -21.79 -14.06 -16.29
CA HIS A 209 -21.67 -13.32 -17.55
C HIS A 209 -21.94 -14.19 -18.80
N ASP A 210 -21.86 -15.52 -18.68
CA ASP A 210 -22.13 -16.44 -19.80
C ASP A 210 -23.64 -16.75 -20.00
N ARG A 211 -24.51 -16.23 -19.12
CA ARG A 211 -25.98 -16.32 -19.29
C ARG A 211 -26.52 -14.98 -19.77
N GLY A 212 -26.51 -14.83 -21.09
CA GLY A 212 -27.00 -13.64 -21.78
C GLY A 212 -28.40 -13.22 -21.33
N VAL A 213 -28.51 -11.98 -20.87
CA VAL A 213 -29.75 -11.20 -20.83
C VAL A 213 -29.36 -9.79 -21.26
N GLY A 214 -29.87 -9.39 -22.43
CA GLY A 214 -29.74 -8.03 -22.91
C GLY A 214 -30.59 -7.07 -22.09
N ASP A 215 -30.15 -5.83 -22.00
CA ASP A 215 -30.98 -4.63 -22.19
C ASP A 215 -30.07 -3.39 -22.32
N GLU A 216 -30.57 -2.46 -23.12
CA GLU A 216 -29.96 -1.29 -23.77
C GLU A 216 -29.04 -0.39 -22.89
N GLU A 217 -27.83 -0.08 -23.37
CA GLU A 217 -26.98 1.00 -22.84
C GLU A 217 -27.05 2.26 -23.73
N PRO A 218 -27.14 3.48 -23.15
CA PRO A 218 -27.11 4.72 -23.90
C PRO A 218 -25.68 5.10 -24.33
N HIS A 219 -25.53 5.44 -25.60
CA HIS A 219 -24.33 5.98 -26.22
C HIS A 219 -23.86 7.30 -25.57
N ASP A 220 -22.68 7.32 -24.95
CA ASP A 220 -21.54 8.17 -25.36
C ASP A 220 -20.27 7.79 -24.57
N PHE A 221 -19.09 8.03 -25.16
CA PHE A 221 -17.73 7.54 -24.84
C PHE A 221 -17.34 6.19 -25.46
N MET A 222 -16.99 6.22 -26.76
CA MET A 222 -16.14 5.17 -27.34
C MET A 222 -14.70 5.32 -26.82
N ILE A 223 -14.34 4.50 -25.84
CA ILE A 223 -12.95 4.14 -25.57
C ILE A 223 -12.57 3.07 -26.62
N PRO A 224 -11.45 3.18 -27.34
CA PRO A 224 -11.03 2.16 -28.30
C PRO A 224 -10.96 0.79 -27.62
N SER A 225 -11.70 -0.19 -28.15
CA SER A 225 -11.96 -1.49 -27.51
C SER A 225 -10.76 -2.40 -27.35
N ASP A 226 -9.60 -2.02 -27.90
CA ASP A 226 -8.47 -2.94 -28.05
C ASP A 226 -7.44 -2.82 -26.90
N GLU A 227 -7.64 -1.90 -25.95
CA GLU A 227 -6.79 -1.72 -24.73
C GLU A 227 -7.54 -1.90 -23.40
N VAL A 228 -8.86 -2.10 -23.41
CA VAL A 228 -9.67 -2.25 -22.19
C VAL A 228 -9.59 -3.69 -21.70
N VAL A 229 -8.76 -3.95 -20.68
CA VAL A 229 -8.58 -5.28 -20.08
C VAL A 229 -9.82 -5.72 -19.25
N GLY A 230 -10.68 -4.79 -18.88
CA GLY A 230 -11.96 -5.06 -18.19
C GLY A 230 -12.71 -3.80 -17.77
N ILE A 231 -13.98 -3.94 -17.38
CA ILE A 231 -14.84 -2.85 -16.89
C ILE A 231 -15.06 -3.01 -15.39
N ILE A 232 -14.86 -1.95 -14.62
CA ILE A 232 -15.07 -1.97 -13.17
C ILE A 232 -16.41 -1.32 -12.86
N ARG A 233 -17.41 -2.14 -12.52
CA ARG A 233 -18.69 -1.65 -12.01
C ARG A 233 -18.59 -1.25 -10.54
N ILE A 234 -18.68 0.04 -10.25
CA ILE A 234 -18.64 0.60 -8.90
C ILE A 234 -20.05 0.95 -8.43
N GLY A 235 -20.55 0.21 -7.44
CA GLY A 235 -21.83 0.48 -6.79
C GLY A 235 -21.67 1.30 -5.52
N VAL A 236 -21.98 2.59 -5.55
CA VAL A 236 -21.93 3.49 -4.39
C VAL A 236 -23.28 3.45 -3.67
N LYS A 237 -23.36 2.66 -2.59
CA LYS A 237 -24.61 2.43 -1.85
C LYS A 237 -24.91 3.54 -0.84
N SER A 238 -24.15 3.60 0.26
CA SER A 238 -24.44 4.52 1.37
C SER A 238 -23.23 4.72 2.27
N ALA A 239 -23.28 5.76 3.11
CA ALA A 239 -22.37 5.95 4.24
C ALA A 239 -23.16 6.18 5.53
N LYS A 240 -22.51 5.96 6.68
CA LYS A 240 -23.12 6.15 8.00
C LYS A 240 -22.20 6.95 8.91
N ASP A 241 -22.80 7.71 9.83
CA ASP A 241 -22.14 8.47 10.88
C ASP A 241 -21.02 9.40 10.38
N LEU A 242 -21.27 10.05 9.24
CA LEU A 242 -20.34 11.03 8.68
C LEU A 242 -20.13 12.19 9.65
N LYS A 243 -18.90 12.67 9.71
CA LYS A 243 -18.52 13.77 10.59
C LYS A 243 -19.32 15.03 10.20
N LYS A 244 -20.00 15.64 11.18
CA LYS A 244 -20.65 16.94 11.00
C LYS A 244 -19.61 18.04 10.77
N SER A 245 -19.97 19.11 10.08
CA SER A 245 -19.08 20.26 9.90
C SER A 245 -18.81 20.94 11.24
N ASP A 246 -17.54 21.20 11.56
CA ASP A 246 -17.15 21.79 12.84
C ASP A 246 -17.46 23.30 12.93
N PHE A 247 -18.28 23.62 13.93
CA PHE A 247 -18.34 24.79 14.81
C PHE A 247 -17.58 26.08 14.40
N TRP A 248 -18.20 26.93 13.56
CA TRP A 248 -18.08 28.37 13.81
C TRP A 248 -19.32 29.22 13.49
N PHE A 249 -20.32 28.77 12.71
CA PHE A 249 -21.63 29.49 12.61
C PHE A 249 -22.87 28.66 12.25
N THR A 250 -22.78 27.36 11.95
CA THR A 250 -23.96 26.53 11.66
C THR A 250 -23.77 25.10 12.19
N PHE A 251 -24.65 24.65 13.08
CA PHE A 251 -24.80 23.23 13.41
C PHE A 251 -25.53 22.54 12.24
N SER A 252 -24.84 22.40 11.11
CA SER A 252 -25.43 21.74 9.95
C SER A 252 -24.88 20.33 9.80
N ASN A 253 -25.76 19.42 9.41
CA ASN A 253 -25.32 18.16 8.84
C ASN A 253 -24.60 18.45 7.50
N PRO A 254 -23.62 17.60 7.10
CA PRO A 254 -22.86 17.81 5.89
C PRO A 254 -23.70 17.51 4.64
N ASP A 255 -23.18 17.92 3.49
CA ASP A 255 -23.72 17.63 2.15
C ASP A 255 -22.80 16.64 1.42
N PRO A 256 -22.80 15.35 1.82
CA PRO A 256 -21.86 14.36 1.29
C PRO A 256 -22.11 13.97 -0.17
N TYR A 257 -20.99 13.71 -0.86
CA TYR A 257 -20.91 13.08 -2.19
C TYR A 257 -19.62 12.25 -2.26
N VAL A 258 -19.55 11.32 -3.21
CA VAL A 258 -18.37 10.48 -3.47
C VAL A 258 -17.77 10.87 -4.81
N ARG A 259 -16.44 10.91 -4.86
CA ARG A 259 -15.66 11.06 -6.10
C ARG A 259 -14.82 9.82 -6.32
N ILE A 260 -14.82 9.34 -7.54
CA ILE A 260 -13.98 8.24 -8.00
C ILE A 260 -12.88 8.86 -8.86
N MET A 261 -11.64 8.61 -8.47
CA MET A 261 -10.45 9.17 -9.09
C MET A 261 -9.68 8.06 -9.80
N ASN A 262 -9.01 8.35 -10.92
CA ASN A 262 -8.05 7.42 -11.51
C ASN A 262 -6.72 7.43 -10.73
N ALA A 263 -5.81 6.52 -11.08
CA ALA A 263 -4.48 6.41 -10.47
C ALA A 263 -3.64 7.70 -10.61
N ALA A 264 -3.92 8.51 -11.64
CA ALA A 264 -3.29 9.81 -11.86
C ALA A 264 -3.96 10.96 -11.06
N GLY A 265 -4.94 10.68 -10.21
CA GLY A 265 -5.62 11.68 -9.39
C GLY A 265 -6.61 12.57 -10.14
N THR A 266 -7.08 12.15 -11.32
CA THR A 266 -8.13 12.83 -12.09
C THR A 266 -9.51 12.29 -11.72
N GLU A 267 -10.50 13.18 -11.54
CA GLU A 267 -11.88 12.81 -11.22
C GLU A 267 -12.57 12.20 -12.45
N ILE A 268 -12.97 10.93 -12.35
CA ILE A 268 -13.66 10.21 -13.41
C ILE A 268 -15.17 10.35 -13.23
N VAL A 269 -15.63 10.20 -11.98
CA VAL A 269 -17.05 10.13 -11.64
C VAL A 269 -17.32 10.82 -10.30
N ARG A 270 -18.49 11.44 -10.19
CA ARG A 270 -19.04 12.01 -8.96
C ARG A 270 -20.49 11.59 -8.76
N THR A 271 -20.84 11.18 -7.55
CA THR A 271 -22.23 10.90 -7.19
C THR A 271 -23.04 12.18 -7.01
N ARG A 272 -24.36 12.07 -6.92
CA ARG A 272 -25.18 13.19 -6.42
C ARG A 272 -24.79 13.58 -5.00
N VAL A 273 -25.08 14.82 -4.67
CA VAL A 273 -24.89 15.39 -3.33
C VAL A 273 -26.17 15.12 -2.52
N ASN A 274 -26.04 14.46 -1.37
CA ASN A 274 -27.15 14.30 -0.43
C ASN A 274 -27.04 15.42 0.60
N HIS A 275 -28.01 16.33 0.65
CA HIS A 275 -27.92 17.49 1.53
C HIS A 275 -28.29 17.19 2.99
N GLY A 276 -27.60 17.81 3.93
CA GLY A 276 -27.98 17.87 5.33
C GLY A 276 -28.07 16.51 6.03
N THR A 277 -27.22 15.55 5.67
CA THR A 277 -27.25 14.20 6.25
C THR A 277 -25.87 13.67 6.61
N VAL A 278 -25.79 12.98 7.74
CA VAL A 278 -24.62 12.18 8.14
C VAL A 278 -24.74 10.72 7.71
N ASN A 279 -25.89 10.33 7.14
CA ASN A 279 -26.21 8.97 6.71
C ASN A 279 -26.73 8.96 5.26
N PRO A 280 -25.91 9.37 4.27
CA PRO A 280 -26.35 9.44 2.87
C PRO A 280 -26.57 8.05 2.26
N LYS A 281 -27.51 7.99 1.32
CA LYS A 281 -27.75 6.84 0.44
C LYS A 281 -27.76 7.37 -0.99
N TRP A 282 -26.88 6.83 -1.82
CA TRP A 282 -26.76 7.20 -3.23
C TRP A 282 -27.41 6.15 -4.12
N ASP A 283 -27.16 4.86 -3.82
CA ASP A 283 -27.61 3.73 -4.62
C ASP A 283 -27.33 3.92 -6.12
N GLU A 284 -26.15 4.48 -6.42
CA GLU A 284 -25.68 4.80 -7.77
C GLU A 284 -24.67 3.75 -8.26
N ILE A 285 -24.69 3.49 -9.57
CA ILE A 285 -23.81 2.52 -10.23
C ILE A 285 -23.05 3.28 -11.32
N HIS A 286 -21.74 3.07 -11.36
CA HIS A 286 -20.82 3.65 -12.34
C HIS A 286 -19.97 2.54 -12.97
N PHE A 287 -19.47 2.78 -14.17
CA PHE A 287 -18.68 1.84 -14.98
C PHE A 287 -17.36 2.48 -15.38
#